data_AF-X1D422-F1
#
_entry.id   AF-X1D422-F1
#
_cell.length_a   1.000
_cell.length_b   1.000
_cell.length_c   1.000
_cell.angle_alpha   90.00
_cell.angle_beta   90.00
_cell.angle_gamma   90.00
#
_symmetry.space_group_name_H-M   'P 1'
#
loop_
_entity.id
_entity.type
_entity.pdbx_description
1 polymer ?
#
loop_
_entity_poly.entity_id
_entity_poly.type
_entity_poly.pdbx_seq_one_letter_code
_entity_poly.pdbx_strand_id
1 'polypeptide(L)'
;MSIAKQLYQLQDIELEIESNEQALQQIASQLGKNQAVVRVQTKLAQEQQSLEELKRQQHSAEWEIDDITTKLSTAEEELYSGRIRSPKELASLQHEVEGLKAKRDQLEDKALEI
;
A
#
# COMPACT_ATOMS: atom_id res chain seq x y z
N MET A 1 74.82 -10.31 2.59
CA MET A 1 73.79 -10.80 3.53
C MET A 1 72.60 -9.84 3.73
N SER A 2 72.64 -8.55 3.35
CA SER A 2 71.49 -7.64 3.57
C SER A 2 70.32 -7.86 2.58
N ILE A 3 70.61 -8.22 1.33
CA ILE A 3 69.59 -8.39 0.28
C ILE A 3 68.64 -9.55 0.60
N ALA A 4 69.15 -10.70 1.06
CA ALA A 4 68.33 -11.84 1.47
C ALA A 4 67.41 -11.50 2.65
N LYS A 5 67.88 -10.68 3.61
CA LYS A 5 67.07 -10.20 4.74
C LYS A 5 65.98 -9.23 4.28
N GLN A 6 66.29 -8.34 3.35
CA GLN A 6 65.32 -7.40 2.76
C GLN A 6 64.24 -8.12 1.95
N LEU A 7 64.61 -9.15 1.18
CA LEU A 7 63.66 -9.97 0.42
C LEU A 7 62.75 -10.78 1.35
N TYR A 8 63.29 -11.33 2.44
CA TYR A 8 62.48 -12.01 3.45
C TYR A 8 61.47 -11.06 4.13
N GLN A 9 61.90 -9.85 4.47
CA GLN A 9 61.00 -8.83 5.04
C GLN A 9 59.91 -8.40 4.06
N LEU A 10 60.25 -8.28 2.77
CA LEU A 10 59.28 -8.00 1.72
C LEU A 10 58.25 -9.13 1.61
N GLN A 11 58.70 -10.38 1.63
CA GLN A 11 57.83 -11.56 1.57
C GLN A 11 56.86 -11.61 2.77
N ASP A 12 57.33 -11.33 3.99
CA ASP A 12 56.46 -11.28 5.17
C ASP A 12 55.37 -10.21 5.01
N ILE A 13 55.73 -9.04 4.50
CA ILE A 13 54.77 -7.94 4.24
C ILE A 13 53.77 -8.34 3.14
N GLU A 14 54.23 -8.98 2.06
CA GLU A 14 53.37 -9.45 0.97
C GLU A 14 52.33 -10.46 1.47
N LEU A 15 52.75 -11.40 2.33
CA LEU A 15 51.84 -12.38 2.95
C LEU A 15 50.83 -11.72 3.90
N GLU A 16 51.26 -10.70 4.65
CA GLU A 16 50.37 -9.95 5.53
C GLU A 16 49.32 -9.15 4.72
N ILE A 17 49.73 -8.53 3.60
CA ILE A 17 48.81 -7.85 2.68
C ILE A 17 47.80 -8.85 2.11
N GLU A 18 48.25 -10.00 1.61
CA GLU A 18 47.37 -11.02 1.03
C GLU A 18 46.34 -11.52 2.05
N SER A 19 46.77 -11.80 3.29
CA SER A 19 45.87 -12.21 4.37
C SER A 19 44.82 -11.13 4.69
N ASN A 20 45.24 -9.87 4.73
CA ASN A 20 44.34 -8.75 5.00
C ASN A 20 43.34 -8.53 3.86
N GLU A 21 43.76 -8.65 2.61
CA GLU A 21 42.88 -8.57 1.44
C GLU A 21 41.83 -9.70 1.44
N GLN A 22 42.22 -10.93 1.76
CA GLN A 22 41.30 -12.05 1.89
C GLN A 22 40.28 -11.82 3.02
N ALA A 23 40.73 -11.34 4.18
CA ALA A 23 39.85 -11.00 5.29
C ALA A 23 38.84 -9.90 4.93
N LEU A 24 39.30 -8.86 4.23
CA LEU A 24 38.44 -7.78 3.74
C LEU A 24 37.39 -8.29 2.75
N GLN A 25 37.77 -9.15 1.80
CA GLN A 25 36.81 -9.75 0.87
C GLN A 25 35.76 -10.60 1.58
N GLN A 26 36.17 -11.39 2.58
CA GLN A 26 35.23 -12.18 3.39
C GLN A 26 34.25 -11.28 4.15
N ILE A 27 34.74 -10.25 4.84
CA ILE A 27 33.89 -9.30 5.57
C ILE A 27 32.95 -8.55 4.62
N ALA A 28 33.45 -8.10 3.47
CA ALA A 28 32.64 -7.43 2.43
C ALA A 28 31.55 -8.36 1.88
N SER A 29 31.86 -9.64 1.64
CA SER A 29 30.86 -10.63 1.20
C SER A 29 29.77 -10.90 2.25
N GLN A 30 30.14 -10.88 3.54
CA GLN A 30 29.20 -11.04 4.65
C GLN A 30 28.32 -9.79 4.82
N LEU A 31 28.89 -8.60 4.67
CA LEU A 31 28.13 -7.34 4.59
C LEU A 31 27.20 -7.30 3.37
N GLY A 32 27.62 -7.88 2.24
CA GLY A 32 26.79 -8.07 1.06
C GLY A 32 25.52 -8.90 1.30
N LYS A 33 25.45 -9.71 2.37
CA LYS A 33 24.23 -10.40 2.81
C LYS A 33 23.12 -9.45 3.29
N ASN A 34 23.40 -8.15 3.38
CA ASN A 34 22.41 -7.07 3.48
C ASN A 34 21.43 -7.10 2.28
N GLN A 35 21.69 -7.84 1.20
CA GLN A 35 20.67 -8.16 0.19
C GLN A 35 19.37 -8.73 0.78
N ALA A 36 19.42 -9.49 1.88
CA ALA A 36 18.21 -9.95 2.55
C ALA A 36 17.41 -8.78 3.15
N VAL A 37 18.11 -7.83 3.78
CA VAL A 37 17.50 -6.61 4.35
C VAL A 37 16.98 -5.70 3.24
N VAL A 38 17.74 -5.50 2.16
CA VAL A 38 17.30 -4.75 0.98
C VAL A 38 16.04 -5.37 0.39
N ARG A 39 16.00 -6.70 0.20
CA ARG A 39 14.79 -7.40 -0.29
C ARG A 39 13.60 -7.19 0.63
N VAL A 40 13.78 -7.29 1.95
CA VAL A 40 12.71 -7.07 2.92
C VAL A 40 12.26 -5.61 2.91
N GLN A 41 13.18 -4.64 2.79
CA GLN A 41 12.86 -3.22 2.67
C GLN A 41 12.10 -2.91 1.38
N THR A 42 12.51 -3.49 0.24
CA THR A 42 11.79 -3.34 -1.03
C THR A 42 10.39 -3.93 -0.92
N LYS A 43 10.25 -5.12 -0.33
CA LYS A 43 8.93 -5.73 -0.11
C LYS A 43 8.07 -4.87 0.82
N LEU A 44 8.63 -4.38 1.91
CA LEU A 44 7.92 -3.48 2.83
C LEU A 44 7.43 -2.22 2.13
N ALA A 45 8.27 -1.60 1.30
CA ALA A 45 7.89 -0.41 0.54
C ALA A 45 6.77 -0.71 -0.48
N GLN A 46 6.81 -1.86 -1.14
CA GLN A 46 5.75 -2.31 -2.06
C GLN A 46 4.43 -2.53 -1.32
N GLU A 47 4.45 -3.26 -0.21
CA GLU A 47 3.24 -3.51 0.60
C GLU A 47 2.68 -2.21 1.19
N GLN A 48 3.53 -1.27 1.61
CA GLN A 48 3.10 0.06 2.05
C GLN A 48 2.44 0.85 0.93
N GLN A 49 2.99 0.80 -0.29
CA GLN A 49 2.38 1.47 -1.44
C GLN A 49 1.02 0.85 -1.79
N SER A 50 0.91 -0.48 -1.76
CA SER A 50 -0.35 -1.19 -1.98
C SER A 50 -1.39 -0.86 -0.91
N LEU A 51 -0.99 -0.81 0.37
CA LEU A 51 -1.86 -0.42 1.47
C LEU A 51 -2.39 1.01 1.31
N GLU A 52 -1.52 1.96 0.94
CA GLU A 52 -1.93 3.35 0.72
C GLU A 52 -2.87 3.50 -0.48
N GLU A 53 -2.73 2.67 -1.52
CA GLU A 53 -3.67 2.60 -2.63
C GLU A 53 -5.03 2.04 -2.20
N LEU A 54 -5.05 0.93 -1.46
CA LEU A 54 -6.29 0.35 -0.94
C LEU A 54 -7.03 1.32 -0.02
N LYS A 55 -6.32 2.03 0.88
CA LYS A 55 -6.91 3.08 1.71
C LYS A 55 -7.55 4.20 0.91
N ARG A 56 -6.91 4.65 -0.18
CA ARG A 56 -7.49 5.66 -1.07
C ARG A 56 -8.77 5.17 -1.72
N GLN A 57 -8.78 3.92 -2.19
CA GLN A 57 -9.96 3.31 -2.79
C GLN A 57 -11.10 3.15 -1.78
N GLN A 58 -10.77 2.70 -0.56
CA GLN A 58 -11.72 2.59 0.56
C GLN A 58 -12.34 3.97 0.86
N HIS A 59 -11.53 5.00 1.08
CA HIS A 59 -12.05 6.34 1.35
C HIS A 59 -12.90 6.89 0.21
N SER A 60 -12.52 6.65 -1.05
CA SER A 60 -13.35 7.07 -2.19
C SER A 60 -14.72 6.38 -2.15
N ALA A 61 -14.76 5.08 -1.85
CA ALA A 61 -16.01 4.32 -1.75
C ALA A 61 -16.88 4.81 -0.58
N GLU A 62 -16.27 5.06 0.58
CA GLU A 62 -16.95 5.62 1.77
C GLU A 62 -17.60 6.98 1.45
N TRP A 63 -16.89 7.85 0.74
CA TRP A 63 -17.43 9.16 0.33
C TRP A 63 -18.61 9.03 -0.64
N GLU A 64 -18.54 8.10 -1.59
CA GLU A 64 -19.66 7.84 -2.51
C GLU A 64 -20.89 7.29 -1.76
N ILE A 65 -20.67 6.41 -0.77
CA ILE A 65 -21.75 5.87 0.09
C ILE A 65 -22.39 6.99 0.91
N ASP A 66 -21.60 7.90 1.48
CA ASP A 66 -22.12 9.04 2.27
C ASP A 66 -22.95 10.01 1.42
N ASP A 67 -22.50 10.31 0.19
CA ASP A 67 -23.26 11.15 -0.75
C ASP A 67 -24.60 10.51 -1.13
N ILE A 68 -24.61 9.20 -1.43
CA ILE A 68 -25.87 8.48 -1.72
C ILE A 68 -26.76 8.43 -0.48
N THR A 69 -26.20 8.20 0.70
CA THR A 69 -26.96 8.14 1.96
C THR A 69 -27.63 9.49 2.26
N THR A 70 -26.92 10.59 2.03
CA THR A 70 -27.47 11.95 2.18
C THR A 70 -28.61 12.22 1.20
N LYS A 71 -28.43 11.84 -0.07
CA LYS A 71 -29.49 11.94 -1.09
C LYS A 71 -30.69 11.08 -0.74
N LEU A 72 -30.45 9.85 -0.27
CA LEU A 72 -31.50 8.93 0.16
C LEU A 72 -32.31 9.52 1.31
N SER A 73 -31.64 10.03 2.34
CA SER A 73 -32.31 10.66 3.49
C SER A 73 -33.21 11.82 3.06
N THR A 74 -32.75 12.64 2.11
CA THR A 74 -33.52 13.77 1.60
C THR A 74 -34.74 13.28 0.81
N ALA A 75 -34.56 12.30 -0.06
CA ALA A 75 -35.65 11.71 -0.86
C ALA A 75 -36.67 10.97 0.02
N GLU A 76 -36.23 10.25 1.06
CA GLU A 76 -37.11 9.61 2.04
C GLU A 76 -37.89 10.65 2.86
N GLU A 77 -37.25 11.74 3.29
CA GLU A 77 -37.95 12.82 3.97
C GLU A 77 -39.04 13.43 3.08
N GLU A 78 -38.75 13.72 1.81
CA GLU A 78 -39.76 14.22 0.87
C GLU A 78 -40.90 13.22 0.65
N LEU A 79 -40.57 11.94 0.51
CA LEU A 79 -41.52 10.86 0.29
C LEU A 79 -42.51 10.72 1.47
N TYR A 80 -42.00 10.81 2.70
CA TYR A 80 -42.81 10.67 3.91
C TYR A 80 -43.41 11.99 4.42
N SER A 81 -42.97 13.14 3.90
CA SER A 81 -43.46 14.46 4.31
C SER A 81 -44.95 14.71 4.01
N GLY A 82 -45.56 13.91 3.12
CA GLY A 82 -46.94 14.09 2.66
C GLY A 82 -47.15 15.38 1.85
N ARG A 83 -46.08 16.08 1.45
CA ARG A 83 -46.17 17.31 0.64
C ARG A 83 -46.50 17.03 -0.82
N ILE A 84 -46.09 15.87 -1.34
CA ILE A 84 -46.36 15.45 -2.72
C ILE A 84 -47.80 14.97 -2.82
N ARG A 85 -48.61 15.69 -3.61
CA ARG A 85 -50.04 15.42 -3.78
C ARG A 85 -50.35 14.64 -5.06
N SER A 86 -49.39 14.54 -5.98
CA SER A 86 -49.54 13.84 -7.25
C SER A 86 -49.13 12.36 -7.08
N PRO A 87 -50.04 11.40 -7.31
CA PRO A 87 -49.73 9.98 -7.21
C PRO A 87 -48.59 9.54 -8.14
N LYS A 88 -48.47 10.19 -9.30
CA LYS A 88 -47.42 9.90 -10.28
C LYS A 88 -46.04 10.35 -9.81
N GLU A 89 -45.96 11.52 -9.16
CA GLU A 89 -44.70 12.03 -8.58
C GLU A 89 -44.28 11.18 -7.39
N LEU A 90 -45.23 10.77 -6.55
CA LEU A 90 -45.01 9.85 -5.43
C LEU A 90 -44.42 8.50 -5.90
N ALA A 91 -45.00 7.90 -6.94
CA ALA A 91 -44.50 6.66 -7.52
C ALA A 91 -43.10 6.83 -8.14
N SER A 92 -42.84 7.98 -8.78
CA SER A 92 -41.52 8.29 -9.33
C SER A 92 -40.46 8.41 -8.22
N LEU A 93 -40.79 9.09 -7.12
CA LEU A 93 -39.88 9.25 -5.99
C LEU A 93 -39.64 7.93 -5.25
N GLN A 94 -40.65 7.06 -5.13
CA GLN A 94 -40.47 5.70 -4.61
C GLN A 94 -39.46 4.90 -5.44
N HIS A 95 -39.60 4.91 -6.76
CA HIS A 95 -38.65 4.23 -7.64
C HIS A 95 -37.23 4.81 -7.57
N GLU A 96 -37.11 6.13 -7.41
CA GLU A 96 -35.80 6.77 -7.21
C GLU A 96 -35.15 6.32 -5.90
N VAL A 97 -35.90 6.29 -4.79
CA VAL A 97 -35.42 5.79 -3.49
C VAL A 97 -35.00 4.32 -3.59
N GLU A 98 -35.79 3.46 -4.22
CA GLU A 98 -35.44 2.05 -4.44
C GLU A 98 -34.14 1.90 -5.26
N GLY A 99 -33.99 2.68 -6.33
CA GLY A 99 -32.78 2.70 -7.16
C GLY A 99 -31.54 3.17 -6.38
N LEU A 100 -31.70 4.20 -5.55
CA LEU A 100 -30.63 4.70 -4.68
C LEU A 100 -30.23 3.67 -3.61
N LYS A 101 -31.19 2.94 -3.02
CA LYS A 101 -30.90 1.83 -2.08
C LYS A 101 -30.09 0.74 -2.76
N ALA A 102 -30.55 0.26 -3.92
CA ALA A 102 -29.83 -0.77 -4.67
C ALA A 102 -28.40 -0.33 -5.04
N LYS A 103 -28.23 0.95 -5.40
CA LYS A 103 -26.90 1.50 -5.71
C LYS A 103 -26.02 1.62 -4.47
N ARG A 104 -26.57 2.03 -3.32
CA ARG A 104 -25.85 2.06 -2.05
C ARG A 104 -25.36 0.67 -1.67
N ASP A 105 -26.24 -0.34 -1.73
CA ASP A 105 -25.91 -1.72 -1.38
C ASP A 105 -24.76 -2.25 -2.28
N GLN A 106 -24.80 -1.96 -3.59
CA GLN A 106 -23.71 -2.31 -4.51
C GLN A 106 -22.37 -1.63 -4.17
N LEU A 107 -22.40 -0.38 -3.70
CA LEU A 107 -21.19 0.33 -3.30
C LEU A 107 -20.67 -0.17 -1.94
N GLU A 108 -21.55 -0.51 -1.01
CA GLU A 108 -21.20 -1.12 0.27
C GLU A 108 -20.54 -2.49 0.06
N ASP A 109 -21.11 -3.33 -0.81
CA ASP A 109 -20.50 -4.60 -1.21
C ASP A 109 -19.11 -4.40 -1.82
N LYS A 110 -18.99 -3.43 -2.73
CA LYS A 110 -17.70 -3.09 -3.35
C LYS A 110 -16.69 -2.55 -2.32
N ALA A 111 -17.13 -1.79 -1.33
CA ALA A 111 -16.27 -1.26 -0.28
C ALA A 111 -15.78 -2.37 0.67
N LEU A 112 -16.59 -3.40 0.90
CA LEU A 112 -16.21 -4.58 1.70
C LEU A 112 -15.18 -5.49 1.00
N GLU A 113 -15.10 -5.43 -0.33
CA GLU A 113 -14.13 -6.21 -1.12
C GLU A 113 -12.74 -5.53 -1.26
N ILE A 114 -12.60 -4.28 -0.81
CA ILE A 114 -11.33 -3.51 -0.79
C ILE A 114 -10.49 -3.89 0.44
#